data_AF-A0A9W4S7J7-F1
#
_entry.id   AF-A0A9W4S7J7-F1
#
_cell.length_a   1.000
_cell.length_b   1.000
_cell.length_c   1.000
_cell.angle_alpha   90.00
_cell.angle_beta   90.00
_cell.angle_gamma   90.00
#
_symmetry.space_group_name_H-M   'P 1'
#
loop_
_entity.id
_entity.type
_entity.pdbx_description
1 polymer ?
#
loop_
_entity_poly.entity_id
_entity_poly.type
_entity_poly.pdbx_seq_one_letter_code
_entity_poly.pdbx_strand_id
1 'polypeptide(L)'
;LLLLNNAMGGGAGGRVGKREVITPEMMGAMARATAAAASVPPPYKGRQYLKKNMIVTVEPGVYFCREYIEGYFLSNPRHARFINKAVLEKYYRVGGVRIEDDILVTDDGYENLSTGAPKGEELLRVINGKA
;
A
#
# COMPACT_ATOMS: atom_id res chain seq x y z
N LEU A 1 -8.74 0.60 -0.06
CA LEU A 1 -10.14 0.18 0.24
C LEU A 1 -10.17 -1.29 0.68
N LEU A 2 -9.78 -1.54 1.92
CA LEU A 2 -9.99 -2.83 2.57
C LEU A 2 -11.35 -2.76 3.29
N LEU A 3 -12.39 -3.40 2.73
CA LEU A 3 -13.63 -3.63 3.47
C LEU A 3 -13.38 -4.83 4.39
N LEU A 4 -13.19 -4.58 5.69
CA LEU A 4 -13.11 -5.65 6.69
C LEU A 4 -14.52 -6.18 6.95
N ASN A 5 -14.82 -7.36 6.42
CA ASN A 5 -15.98 -8.15 6.84
C ASN A 5 -15.58 -8.95 8.08
N ASN A 6 -16.20 -8.64 9.23
CA ASN A 6 -16.12 -9.49 10.41
C ASN A 6 -16.87 -10.80 10.14
N ALA A 7 -16.14 -11.86 9.83
CA ALA A 7 -16.65 -13.23 9.85
C ALA A 7 -15.95 -14.00 10.97
N MET A 8 -16.71 -14.30 12.03
CA MET A 8 -16.38 -15.30 13.03
C MET A 8 -16.31 -16.69 12.36
N GLY A 9 -15.25 -17.46 12.62
CA GLY A 9 -15.15 -18.87 12.22
C GLY A 9 -13.74 -19.41 12.42
N GLY A 10 -13.58 -20.38 13.33
CA GLY A 10 -12.28 -20.81 13.85
C GLY A 10 -11.58 -21.96 13.12
N GLY A 11 -10.39 -22.29 13.64
CA GLY A 11 -9.82 -23.64 13.59
C GLY A 11 -8.57 -23.85 12.72
N ALA A 12 -7.56 -24.44 13.38
CA ALA A 12 -6.49 -25.31 12.88
C ALA A 12 -5.12 -24.68 12.54
N GLY A 13 -4.11 -25.23 13.22
CA GLY A 13 -2.73 -24.75 13.26
C GLY A 13 -1.89 -25.00 12.01
N GLY A 14 -0.89 -24.13 11.88
CA GLY A 14 0.27 -24.24 11.00
C GLY A 14 1.16 -23.02 11.29
N ARG A 15 2.47 -23.21 11.45
CA ARG A 15 3.40 -22.08 11.63
C ARG A 15 3.42 -21.25 10.35
N VAL A 16 2.60 -20.20 10.28
CA VAL A 16 2.62 -19.25 9.17
C VAL A 16 3.69 -18.20 9.48
N GLY A 17 4.89 -18.40 8.92
CA GLY A 17 5.84 -17.30 8.76
C GLY A 17 5.21 -16.28 7.81
N LYS A 18 4.88 -15.09 8.30
CA LYS A 18 4.10 -14.05 7.56
C LYS A 18 4.81 -13.46 6.32
N ARG A 19 5.96 -13.99 5.90
CA ARG A 19 6.78 -13.45 4.80
C ARG A 19 7.49 -14.58 4.06
N GLU A 20 6.89 -15.06 2.97
CA GLU A 20 7.60 -15.84 1.96
C GLU A 20 8.26 -14.90 0.94
N VAL A 21 9.47 -15.23 0.51
CA VAL A 21 10.20 -14.47 -0.50
C VAL A 21 9.57 -14.74 -1.87
N ILE A 22 9.02 -13.70 -2.51
CA ILE A 22 8.46 -13.79 -3.85
C ILE A 22 9.59 -13.67 -4.87
N THR A 23 9.86 -14.73 -5.64
CA THR A 23 10.85 -14.68 -6.72
C THR A 23 10.28 -13.98 -7.97
N PRO A 24 11.13 -13.52 -8.91
CA PRO A 24 10.67 -12.97 -10.18
C PRO A 24 9.77 -13.93 -10.97
N GLU A 25 10.03 -15.24 -10.91
CA GLU A 25 9.21 -16.28 -11.56
C GLU A 25 7.84 -16.39 -10.90
N MET A 26 7.80 -16.34 -9.56
CA MET A 26 6.55 -16.32 -8.79
C MET A 26 5.73 -15.06 -9.10
N MET A 27 6.38 -13.91 -9.23
CA MET A 27 5.73 -12.66 -9.65
C MET A 27 5.15 -12.78 -11.06
N GLY A 28 5.89 -13.38 -11.99
CA GLY A 28 5.41 -13.68 -13.34
C GLY A 28 4.25 -14.67 -13.36
N ALA A 29 4.25 -15.68 -12.48
CA ALA A 29 3.16 -16.64 -12.35
C ALA A 29 1.90 -16.01 -11.73
N MET A 30 2.06 -15.14 -10.73
CA MET A 30 0.97 -14.37 -10.14
C MET A 30 0.30 -13.46 -11.18
N ALA A 31 1.08 -12.75 -11.99
CA ALA A 31 0.53 -11.92 -13.06
C ALA A 31 -0.34 -12.72 -14.05
N ARG A 32 0.07 -13.96 -14.37
CA ARG A 32 -0.72 -14.88 -15.21
C ARG A 32 -1.97 -15.41 -14.50
N ALA A 33 -1.88 -15.71 -13.21
CA ALA A 33 -3.00 -16.17 -12.40
C ALA A 33 -4.06 -15.07 -12.18
N THR A 34 -3.67 -13.82 -11.99
CA THR A 34 -4.59 -12.68 -11.89
C THR A 34 -5.41 -12.48 -13.18
N ALA A 35 -4.80 -12.73 -14.35
CA ALA A 35 -5.51 -12.70 -15.62
C ALA A 35 -6.58 -13.83 -15.73
N ALA A 36 -6.37 -14.96 -15.05
CA ALA A 36 -7.30 -16.09 -15.05
C ALA A 36 -8.36 -16.02 -13.92
N ALA A 37 -8.09 -15.32 -12.82
CA ALA A 37 -8.95 -15.27 -11.63
C ALA A 37 -9.96 -14.10 -11.62
N ALA A 38 -10.08 -13.34 -12.70
CA ALA A 38 -11.02 -12.23 -12.82
C ALA A 38 -12.47 -12.72 -13.02
N SER A 39 -13.04 -13.46 -12.05
CA SER A 39 -14.41 -14.02 -12.18
C SER A 39 -15.47 -13.33 -11.32
N VAL A 40 -15.10 -12.44 -10.38
CA VAL A 40 -16.07 -11.55 -9.73
C VAL A 40 -15.50 -10.14 -9.70
N PRO A 41 -15.96 -9.22 -10.58
CA PRO A 41 -15.59 -7.83 -10.46
C PRO A 41 -16.12 -7.31 -9.11
N PRO A 42 -15.39 -6.37 -8.44
CA PRO A 42 -15.92 -5.72 -7.26
C PRO A 42 -17.33 -5.18 -7.56
N PRO A 43 -18.25 -5.16 -6.57
CA PRO A 43 -19.66 -4.82 -6.79
C PRO A 43 -19.87 -3.38 -7.29
N TYR A 44 -18.79 -2.60 -7.37
CA TYR A 44 -18.76 -1.23 -7.83
C TYR A 44 -18.24 -1.18 -9.28
N LYS A 45 -19.05 -0.66 -10.21
CA LYS A 45 -18.65 -0.38 -11.58
C LYS A 45 -18.25 1.10 -11.72
N GLY A 46 -17.05 1.36 -12.25
CA GLY A 46 -16.57 2.71 -12.53
C GLY A 46 -16.19 3.54 -11.29
N ARG A 47 -15.86 4.82 -11.51
CA ARG A 47 -15.51 5.78 -10.46
C ARG A 47 -16.70 5.96 -9.52
N GLN A 48 -16.51 5.69 -8.24
CA GLN A 48 -17.51 5.98 -7.20
C GLN A 48 -17.29 7.39 -6.64
N TYR A 49 -18.37 8.12 -6.45
CA TYR A 49 -18.33 9.37 -5.67
C TYR A 49 -18.44 9.04 -4.18
N LEU A 50 -17.71 9.80 -3.36
CA LEU A 50 -17.82 9.72 -1.91
C LEU A 50 -19.23 10.15 -1.48
N LYS A 51 -19.81 9.42 -0.54
CA LYS A 51 -21.12 9.72 0.04
C LYS A 51 -20.95 9.86 1.55
N LYS A 52 -21.79 10.71 2.16
CA LYS A 52 -21.89 10.84 3.63
C LYS A 52 -21.93 9.46 4.30
N ASN A 53 -21.23 9.34 5.44
CA ASN A 53 -21.09 8.13 6.25
C ASN A 53 -20.25 7.02 5.63
N MET A 54 -19.58 7.25 4.50
CA MET A 54 -18.49 6.37 4.08
C MET A 54 -17.27 6.61 4.98
N ILE A 55 -16.57 5.54 5.32
CA ILE A 55 -15.22 5.60 5.89
C ILE A 55 -14.25 5.09 4.83
N VAL A 56 -13.23 5.87 4.53
CA VAL A 56 -12.23 5.55 3.51
C VAL A 56 -10.82 5.76 4.07
N THR A 57 -9.90 4.89 3.66
CA THR A 57 -8.47 5.09 3.91
C THR A 57 -7.90 6.08 2.90
N VAL A 58 -7.19 7.10 3.38
CA VAL A 58 -6.33 7.95 2.57
C VAL A 58 -4.89 7.55 2.88
N GLU A 59 -4.28 6.79 1.97
CA GLU A 59 -3.06 6.02 2.26
C GLU A 59 -1.93 6.23 1.22
N PRO A 60 -1.51 7.48 0.92
CA PRO A 60 -0.41 7.71 -0.02
C PRO A 60 0.90 7.07 0.48
N GLY A 61 1.62 6.45 -0.45
CA GLY A 61 2.91 5.81 -0.16
C GLY A 61 3.88 5.85 -1.34
N VAL A 62 5.17 5.80 -1.00
CA VAL A 62 6.29 5.73 -1.94
C VAL A 62 7.21 4.60 -1.52
N TYR A 63 7.53 3.72 -2.46
CA TYR A 63 8.31 2.51 -2.21
C TYR A 63 9.42 2.35 -3.26
N PHE A 64 10.59 1.95 -2.79
CA PHE A 64 11.79 1.65 -3.55
C PHE A 64 12.04 0.13 -3.52
N CYS A 65 11.19 -0.63 -4.22
CA CYS A 65 11.39 -2.07 -4.42
C CYS A 65 12.41 -2.30 -5.54
N ARG A 66 13.56 -2.89 -5.23
CA ARG A 66 14.67 -3.06 -6.17
C ARG A 66 14.26 -3.87 -7.38
N GLU A 67 13.69 -5.04 -7.15
CA GLU A 67 13.35 -6.02 -8.17
C GLU A 67 12.35 -5.42 -9.18
N TYR A 68 11.36 -4.65 -8.68
CA TYR A 68 10.37 -4.00 -9.53
C TYR A 68 10.94 -2.81 -10.30
N ILE A 69 11.74 -1.95 -9.65
CA ILE A 69 12.32 -0.77 -10.29
C ILE A 69 13.36 -1.17 -11.34
N GLU A 70 14.24 -2.10 -11.02
CA GLU A 70 15.26 -2.58 -11.95
C GLU A 70 14.62 -3.36 -13.11
N GLY A 71 13.70 -4.28 -12.80
CA GLY A 71 13.06 -5.16 -13.77
C GLY A 71 12.13 -4.43 -14.75
N TYR A 72 11.43 -3.38 -14.32
CA TYR A 72 10.42 -2.71 -15.15
C TYR A 72 10.80 -1.29 -15.60
N PHE A 73 11.36 -0.46 -14.71
CA PHE A 73 11.62 0.95 -15.00
C PHE A 73 13.02 1.21 -15.55
N LEU A 74 14.06 0.60 -14.98
CA LEU A 74 15.44 0.80 -15.47
C LEU A 74 15.75 -0.03 -16.71
N SER A 75 15.08 -1.16 -16.91
CA SER A 75 15.19 -1.99 -18.11
C SER A 75 14.58 -1.34 -19.37
N ASN A 76 13.71 -0.33 -19.20
CA ASN A 76 13.03 0.35 -20.30
C ASN A 76 13.56 1.78 -20.50
N PRO A 77 14.20 2.10 -21.65
CA PRO A 77 14.75 3.44 -21.92
C PRO A 77 13.73 4.58 -21.80
N ARG A 78 12.44 4.30 -22.04
CA ARG A 78 11.38 5.31 -21.91
C ARG A 78 11.27 5.83 -20.48
N HIS A 79 11.45 4.96 -19.50
CA HIS A 79 11.35 5.26 -18.07
C HIS A 79 12.72 5.61 -17.47
N ALA A 80 13.75 4.86 -17.82
CA ALA A 80 15.11 5.01 -17.27
C ALA A 80 15.67 6.42 -17.42
N ARG A 81 15.30 7.16 -18.48
CA ARG A 81 15.73 8.55 -18.70
C ARG A 81 15.35 9.52 -17.56
N PHE A 82 14.36 9.18 -16.75
CA PHE A 82 13.88 10.01 -15.65
C PHE A 82 14.47 9.59 -14.28
N ILE A 83 15.33 8.57 -14.25
CA ILE A 83 15.79 7.96 -13.00
C ILE A 83 17.30 8.15 -12.85
N ASN A 84 17.69 8.94 -11.85
CA ASN A 84 19.09 9.03 -11.44
C ASN A 84 19.45 7.79 -10.59
N LYS A 85 20.19 6.85 -11.21
CA LYS A 85 20.58 5.59 -10.56
C LYS A 85 21.44 5.80 -9.30
N ALA A 86 22.34 6.78 -9.32
CA ALA A 86 23.22 7.06 -8.17
C ALA A 86 22.44 7.61 -6.97
N VAL A 87 21.36 8.34 -7.21
CA VAL A 87 20.44 8.79 -6.15
C VAL A 87 19.57 7.63 -5.68
N LEU A 88 18.96 6.89 -6.61
CA LEU A 88 18.07 5.75 -6.33
C LEU A 88 18.73 4.71 -5.42
N GLU A 89 20.01 4.40 -5.65
CA GLU A 89 20.75 3.39 -4.87
C GLU A 89 20.72 3.68 -3.36
N LYS A 90 20.71 4.97 -2.97
CA LYS A 90 20.66 5.40 -1.56
C LYS A 90 19.30 5.13 -0.89
N TYR A 91 18.23 4.98 -1.67
CA TYR A 91 16.86 4.85 -1.18
C TYR A 91 16.39 3.39 -1.05
N TYR A 92 17.08 2.42 -1.65
CA TYR A 92 16.71 1.01 -1.49
C TYR A 92 16.73 0.54 -0.03
N ARG A 93 17.70 1.02 0.78
CA ARG A 93 17.74 0.71 2.22
C ARG A 93 16.58 1.30 3.02
N VAL A 94 15.94 2.35 2.51
CA VAL A 94 14.78 2.97 3.15
C VAL A 94 13.56 2.06 2.98
N GLY A 95 13.50 1.32 1.87
CA GLY A 95 12.34 0.50 1.51
C GLY A 95 11.21 1.40 1.05
N GLY A 96 10.39 1.93 1.95
CA GLY A 96 9.33 2.85 1.59
C GLY A 96 8.55 3.35 2.79
N VAL A 97 7.67 4.31 2.54
CA VAL A 97 6.82 4.94 3.56
C VAL A 97 5.41 5.01 3.03
N ARG A 98 4.44 4.77 3.91
CA ARG A 98 3.02 5.06 3.70
C ARG A 98 2.49 5.77 4.93
N ILE A 99 1.75 6.85 4.69
CA ILE A 99 1.00 7.55 5.73
C ILE A 99 -0.46 7.28 5.44
N GLU A 100 -1.18 6.80 6.44
CA GLU A 100 -2.55 6.31 6.30
C GLU A 100 -3.42 6.92 7.38
N ASP A 101 -4.53 7.51 6.97
CA ASP A 101 -5.59 8.02 7.85
C ASP A 101 -6.94 7.43 7.44
N ASP A 102 -7.78 7.18 8.44
CA ASP A 102 -9.19 6.82 8.27
C ASP A 102 -10.05 8.07 8.25
N ILE A 103 -10.76 8.29 7.15
CA ILE A 103 -11.54 9.50 6.90
C ILE A 103 -13.02 9.15 6.83
N LEU A 104 -13.81 9.74 7.74
CA LEU A 104 -15.26 9.75 7.67
C LEU A 104 -15.74 10.88 6.77
N VAL A 105 -16.52 10.56 5.75
CA VAL A 105 -17.12 11.56 4.85
C VAL A 105 -18.36 12.17 5.51
N THR A 106 -18.39 13.49 5.64
CA THR A 106 -19.55 14.25 6.16
C THR A 106 -20.40 14.81 5.01
N ASP A 107 -21.46 15.58 5.31
CA ASP A 107 -22.29 16.19 4.26
C ASP A 107 -21.51 17.23 3.43
N ASP A 108 -20.60 17.95 4.07
CA ASP A 108 -19.90 19.13 3.55
C ASP A 108 -18.36 18.99 3.55
N GLY A 109 -17.83 17.83 3.93
CA GLY A 109 -16.40 17.60 4.03
C GLY A 109 -16.04 16.25 4.61
N TYR A 110 -15.19 16.25 5.64
CA TYR A 110 -14.69 15.05 6.26
C TYR A 110 -14.27 15.25 7.72
N GLU A 111 -14.25 14.14 8.47
CA GLU A 111 -13.62 14.01 9.77
C GLU A 111 -12.47 13.01 9.69
N ASN A 112 -11.30 13.37 10.23
CA ASN A 112 -10.15 12.47 10.31
C ASN A 112 -10.17 11.72 11.65
N LEU A 113 -10.41 10.41 11.59
CA LEU A 113 -10.52 9.53 12.75
C LEU A 113 -9.14 9.11 13.30
N SER A 114 -8.06 9.44 12.59
CA SER A 114 -6.67 9.08 12.90
C SER A 114 -5.83 10.27 13.38
N THR A 115 -6.48 11.35 13.86
CA THR A 115 -5.81 12.58 14.33
C THR A 115 -4.85 12.34 15.49
N GLY A 116 -5.09 11.34 16.33
CA GLY A 116 -4.21 10.98 17.44
C GLY A 116 -2.91 10.26 17.02
N ALA A 117 -2.78 9.82 15.77
CA ALA A 117 -1.55 9.20 15.28
C ALA A 117 -0.53 10.30 14.94
N PRO A 118 0.63 10.35 15.63
CA PRO A 118 1.60 11.43 15.46
C PRO A 118 2.19 11.42 14.05
N LYS A 119 2.37 12.60 13.47
CA LYS A 119 2.91 12.81 12.12
C LYS A 119 3.95 13.92 12.13
N GLY A 120 4.83 13.96 11.13
CA GLY A 120 5.86 14.99 11.00
C GLY A 120 6.77 15.08 12.23
N GLU A 121 6.99 16.29 12.75
CA GLU A 121 7.87 16.53 13.90
C GLU A 121 7.43 15.82 15.18
N GLU A 122 6.12 15.67 15.39
CA GLU A 122 5.61 14.97 16.57
C GLU A 122 6.03 13.49 16.53
N LEU A 123 5.88 12.84 15.38
CA LEU A 123 6.34 11.46 15.17
C LEU A 123 7.83 11.32 15.48
N LEU A 124 8.65 12.27 15.01
CA LEU A 124 10.08 12.27 15.28
C LEU A 124 10.39 12.45 16.76
N ARG A 125 9.66 13.30 17.49
CA ARG A 125 9.82 13.42 18.94
C ARG A 125 9.46 12.12 19.66
N VAL A 126 8.33 11.52 19.32
CA VAL A 126 7.86 10.25 19.91
C VAL A 126 8.90 9.14 19.71
N ILE A 127 9.38 8.94 18.48
CA ILE A 127 10.35 7.88 18.15
C ILE A 127 11.69 8.11 18.88
N ASN A 128 12.09 9.36 19.08
CA ASN A 128 13.32 9.71 19.79
C ASN A 128 13.16 9.78 21.31
N GLY A 129 11.99 9.45 21.88
CA GLY A 129 11.73 9.52 23.32
C GLY A 129 11.72 10.93 23.90
N LYS A 130 11.33 11.92 23.08
CA LYS A 130 11.29 13.36 23.42
C LYS A 130 9.86 13.93 23.43
N ALA A 131 8.87 13.05 23.52
CA ALA A 131 7.46 13.41 23.55
C ALA A 131 6.98 13.75 24.96
#